data_AF-A0A1R2B0W7-F1
#
_entry.id   AF-A0A1R2B0W7-F1
#
_cell.length_a   1.000
_cell.length_b   1.000
_cell.length_c   1.000
_cell.angle_alpha   90.00
_cell.angle_beta   90.00
_cell.angle_gamma   90.00
#
_symmetry.space_group_name_H-M   'P 1'
#
loop_
_entity.id
_entity.type
_entity.pdbx_description
1 polymer ?
#
loop_
_entity_poly.entity_id
_entity_poly.type
_entity_poly.pdbx_seq_one_letter_code
_entity_poly.pdbx_strand_id
1 'polypeptide(L)'
;MSTNLTEKTYEEEIIDEHNKFVEAKNMRKRAEEDAQLLANRIALLKLEEQRSLKKIEETRNKAREIMQRKAEMLEELRIKEEEKNKRLEEEKSRLEQNKLNKELSKQSRLTTREEMIKKLKDEVMAIKLAKKENQSLIEQNKNMELLEKATVTQNVKNMHREAEEKKRRLEEERKAKVRAELEKKIEEENAKKQQKENDIARMEQEELELIQRLQNSQMMQRSAYEELELAMSGSLTTANFSGSEPTIYPKSQ
;
A
#
# COMPACT_ATOMS: atom_id res chain seq x y z
N MET A 1 -30.50 -48.14 45.60
CA MET A 1 -29.35 -48.75 44.90
C MET A 1 -28.10 -48.20 45.54
N SER A 2 -27.13 -49.03 45.94
CA SER A 2 -25.89 -48.52 46.55
C SER A 2 -24.93 -48.03 45.49
N THR A 3 -24.61 -46.74 45.49
CA THR A 3 -23.50 -46.19 44.71
C THR A 3 -22.19 -46.53 45.42
N ASN A 4 -21.52 -47.59 44.98
CA ASN A 4 -20.17 -47.90 45.44
C ASN A 4 -19.20 -46.84 44.88
N LEU A 5 -18.98 -45.76 45.64
CA LEU A 5 -17.79 -44.94 45.45
C LEU A 5 -16.60 -45.74 45.96
N THR A 6 -15.84 -46.35 45.05
CA THR A 6 -14.50 -46.84 45.36
C THR A 6 -13.61 -45.63 45.65
N GLU A 7 -13.21 -45.45 46.91
CA GLU A 7 -12.12 -44.55 47.25
C GLU A 7 -10.88 -44.95 46.46
N LYS A 8 -10.34 -44.03 45.65
CA LYS A 8 -9.08 -44.26 44.95
C LYS A 8 -7.94 -44.33 45.95
N THR A 9 -6.99 -45.22 45.70
CA THR A 9 -5.76 -45.24 46.48
C THR A 9 -4.92 -43.99 46.18
N TYR A 10 -4.15 -43.55 47.17
CA TYR A 10 -3.26 -42.39 47.06
C TYR A 10 -2.26 -42.51 45.89
N GLU A 11 -1.90 -43.74 45.49
CA GLU A 11 -1.00 -44.03 44.37
C GLU A 11 -1.72 -43.84 43.02
N GLU A 12 -2.97 -44.29 42.87
CA GLU A 12 -3.79 -44.05 41.68
C GLU A 12 -4.03 -42.55 41.44
N GLU A 13 -4.27 -41.77 42.51
CA GLU A 13 -4.45 -40.31 42.38
C GLU A 13 -3.18 -39.60 41.90
N ILE A 14 -1.99 -40.02 42.35
CA ILE A 14 -0.70 -39.48 41.86
C ILE A 14 -0.45 -39.89 40.41
N ILE A 15 -0.81 -41.12 40.03
CA ILE A 15 -0.73 -41.59 38.64
C ILE A 15 -1.66 -40.76 37.73
N ASP A 16 -2.89 -40.47 38.17
CA ASP A 16 -3.82 -39.59 37.44
C ASP A 16 -3.30 -38.15 37.32
N GLU A 17 -2.75 -37.55 38.38
CA GLU A 17 -2.13 -36.22 38.33
C GLU A 17 -0.92 -36.20 37.37
N HIS A 18 -0.09 -37.24 37.38
CA HIS A 18 1.04 -37.37 36.47
C HIS A 18 0.57 -37.51 35.01
N ASN A 19 -0.46 -38.32 34.75
CA ASN A 19 -1.04 -38.51 33.43
C ASN A 19 -1.59 -37.18 32.87
N LYS A 20 -2.32 -36.39 33.68
CA LYS A 20 -2.78 -35.04 33.31
C LYS A 20 -1.63 -34.10 32.95
N PHE A 21 -0.53 -34.13 33.71
CA PHE A 21 0.65 -33.32 33.40
C PHE A 21 1.32 -33.74 32.07
N VAL A 22 1.42 -35.05 31.80
CA VAL A 22 1.93 -35.57 30.52
C VAL A 22 1.02 -35.17 29.36
N GLU A 23 -0.31 -35.23 29.54
CA GLU A 23 -1.28 -34.78 28.53
C GLU A 23 -1.18 -33.28 28.25
N ALA A 24 -1.17 -32.43 29.28
CA ALA A 24 -1.02 -30.98 29.13
C ALA A 24 0.27 -30.60 28.39
N LYS A 25 1.39 -31.24 28.74
CA LYS A 25 2.69 -31.08 28.07
C LYS A 25 2.66 -31.52 26.60
N ASN A 26 1.98 -32.63 26.28
CA ASN A 26 1.81 -33.10 24.91
C ASN A 26 0.92 -32.16 24.09
N MET A 27 -0.13 -31.60 24.69
CA MET A 27 -1.01 -30.62 24.04
C MET A 27 -0.29 -29.29 23.78
N ARG A 28 0.55 -28.80 24.71
CA ARG A 28 1.42 -27.63 24.45
C ARG A 28 2.40 -27.92 23.29
N LYS A 29 2.99 -29.11 23.24
CA LYS A 29 3.92 -29.48 22.15
C LYS A 29 3.23 -29.50 20.79
N ARG A 30 2.00 -30.01 20.68
CA ARG A 30 1.20 -29.94 19.44
C ARG A 30 0.95 -28.50 19.01
N ALA A 31 0.47 -27.64 19.92
CA ALA A 31 0.26 -26.22 19.64
C ALA A 31 1.55 -25.50 19.19
N GLU A 32 2.73 -25.90 19.70
CA GLU A 32 4.01 -25.35 19.23
C GLU A 32 4.40 -25.84 17.82
N GLU A 33 4.02 -27.06 17.43
CA GLU A 33 4.21 -27.60 16.09
C GLU A 33 3.23 -26.95 15.08
N ASP A 34 1.96 -26.80 15.46
CA ASP A 34 0.92 -26.12 14.68
C ASP A 34 1.27 -24.63 14.45
N ALA A 35 1.70 -23.93 15.51
CA ALA A 35 2.19 -22.55 15.43
C ALA A 35 3.38 -22.39 14.46
N GLN A 36 4.30 -23.37 14.42
CA GLN A 36 5.44 -23.33 13.51
C GLN A 36 5.03 -23.58 12.04
N LEU A 37 4.07 -24.49 11.80
CA LEU A 37 3.51 -24.73 10.47
C LEU A 37 2.78 -23.49 9.93
N LEU A 38 1.98 -22.84 10.78
CA LEU A 38 1.26 -21.61 10.46
C LEU A 38 2.22 -20.44 10.17
N ALA A 39 3.25 -20.25 11.01
CA ALA A 39 4.30 -19.25 10.76
C ALA A 39 5.03 -19.49 9.42
N ASN A 40 5.30 -20.75 9.06
CA ASN A 40 5.89 -21.10 7.77
C ASN A 40 4.96 -20.75 6.59
N ARG A 41 3.65 -21.00 6.73
CA ARG A 41 2.64 -20.68 5.70
C ARG A 41 2.46 -19.17 5.52
N ILE A 42 2.41 -18.41 6.62
CA ILE A 42 2.43 -16.93 6.62
C ILE A 42 3.67 -16.38 5.90
N ALA A 43 4.85 -16.96 6.14
CA ALA A 43 6.08 -16.54 5.46
C ALA A 43 6.04 -16.79 3.94
N LEU A 44 5.46 -17.91 3.50
CA LEU A 44 5.25 -18.20 2.08
C LEU A 44 4.24 -17.23 1.43
N LEU A 45 3.10 -16.97 2.10
CA LEU A 45 2.09 -16.03 1.60
C LEU A 45 2.63 -14.60 1.47
N LYS A 46 3.43 -14.11 2.44
CA LYS A 46 4.13 -12.82 2.36
C LYS A 46 5.11 -12.74 1.18
N LEU A 47 5.83 -13.83 0.89
CA LEU A 47 6.74 -13.91 -0.26
C LEU A 47 5.98 -13.94 -1.59
N GLU A 48 4.84 -14.62 -1.65
CA GLU A 48 3.97 -14.66 -2.83
C GLU A 48 3.31 -13.29 -3.08
N GLU A 49 2.88 -12.59 -2.03
CA GLU A 49 2.33 -11.22 -2.12
C GLU A 49 3.38 -10.27 -2.68
N GLN A 50 4.61 -10.28 -2.12
CA GLN A 50 5.69 -9.43 -2.61
C GLN A 50 6.07 -9.71 -4.07
N ARG A 51 6.05 -10.99 -4.49
CA ARG A 51 6.27 -11.38 -5.90
C ARG A 51 5.13 -10.91 -6.81
N SER A 52 3.88 -11.04 -6.36
CA SER A 52 2.69 -10.63 -7.11
C SER A 52 2.67 -9.12 -7.32
N LEU A 53 2.91 -8.33 -6.27
CA LEU A 53 2.98 -6.87 -6.34
C LEU A 53 4.07 -6.39 -7.33
N LYS A 54 5.28 -6.97 -7.27
CA LYS A 54 6.34 -6.69 -8.26
C LYS A 54 5.91 -7.05 -9.69
N LYS A 55 5.24 -8.19 -9.88
CA LYS A 55 4.75 -8.61 -11.21
C LYS A 55 3.65 -7.69 -11.75
N ILE A 56 2.79 -7.15 -10.90
CA ILE A 56 1.78 -6.14 -11.23
C ILE A 56 2.49 -4.83 -11.66
N GLU A 57 3.45 -4.37 -10.87
CA GLU A 57 4.22 -3.14 -11.14
C GLU A 57 4.97 -3.22 -12.48
N GLU A 58 5.72 -4.31 -12.72
CA GLU A 58 6.42 -4.57 -13.99
C GLU A 58 5.45 -4.53 -15.18
N THR A 59 4.29 -5.19 -15.05
CA THR A 59 3.27 -5.27 -16.10
C THR A 59 2.66 -3.89 -16.40
N ARG A 60 2.32 -3.11 -15.36
CA ARG A 60 1.79 -1.74 -15.51
C ARG A 60 2.82 -0.75 -16.05
N ASN A 61 4.08 -0.87 -15.63
CA ASN A 61 5.17 -0.07 -16.19
C ASN A 61 5.34 -0.38 -17.69
N LYS A 62 5.30 -1.68 -18.07
CA LYS A 62 5.36 -2.09 -19.48
C LYS A 62 4.17 -1.59 -20.31
N ALA A 63 2.96 -1.61 -19.75
CA ALA A 63 1.78 -1.04 -20.41
C ALA A 63 1.95 0.47 -20.66
N ARG A 64 2.39 1.22 -19.63
CA ARG A 64 2.66 2.66 -19.73
C ARG A 64 3.74 3.00 -20.75
N GLU A 65 4.86 2.26 -20.81
CA GLU A 65 5.90 2.44 -21.85
C GLU A 65 5.33 2.29 -23.27
N ILE A 66 4.49 1.28 -23.50
CA ILE A 66 3.88 1.03 -24.82
C ILE A 66 2.86 2.12 -25.17
N MET A 67 2.03 2.55 -24.22
CA MET A 67 1.09 3.65 -24.42
C MET A 67 1.80 4.98 -24.71
N GLN A 68 2.84 5.33 -23.93
CA GLN A 68 3.63 6.55 -24.15
C GLN A 68 4.25 6.55 -25.55
N ARG A 69 4.92 5.46 -25.95
CA ARG A 69 5.57 5.38 -27.27
C ARG A 69 4.55 5.42 -28.43
N LYS A 70 3.33 4.91 -28.23
CA LYS A 70 2.23 5.06 -29.20
C LYS A 70 1.72 6.51 -29.26
N ALA A 71 1.62 7.21 -28.13
CA ALA A 71 1.24 8.62 -28.10
C ALA A 71 2.29 9.52 -28.79
N GLU A 72 3.58 9.30 -28.51
CA GLU A 72 4.70 9.96 -29.18
C GLU A 72 4.67 9.74 -30.70
N MET A 73 4.43 8.50 -31.14
CA MET A 73 4.30 8.17 -32.57
C MET A 73 3.08 8.85 -33.24
N LEU A 74 1.95 8.93 -32.55
CA LEU A 74 0.74 9.61 -33.06
C LEU A 74 0.95 11.13 -33.16
N GLU A 75 1.63 11.73 -32.19
CA GLU A 75 1.96 13.16 -32.21
C GLU A 75 3.00 13.47 -33.31
N GLU A 76 4.02 12.62 -33.49
CA GLU A 76 4.94 12.70 -34.64
C GLU A 76 4.20 12.65 -35.98
N LEU A 77 3.18 11.81 -36.11
CA LEU A 77 2.35 11.73 -37.33
C LEU A 77 1.51 12.99 -37.51
N ARG A 78 0.88 13.50 -36.44
CA ARG A 78 0.11 14.76 -36.48
C ARG A 78 0.97 15.94 -36.91
N ILE A 79 2.17 16.10 -36.33
CA ILE A 79 3.12 17.17 -36.68
C ILE A 79 3.55 17.06 -38.17
N LYS A 80 3.81 15.84 -38.68
CA LYS A 80 4.16 15.62 -40.09
C LYS A 80 2.99 15.94 -41.04
N GLU A 81 1.75 15.68 -40.62
CA GLU A 81 0.56 16.05 -41.38
C GLU A 81 0.31 17.57 -41.35
N GLU A 82 0.46 18.23 -40.20
CA GLU A 82 0.35 19.69 -40.07
C GLU A 82 1.43 20.42 -40.88
N GLU A 83 2.68 19.94 -40.87
CA GLU A 83 3.73 20.45 -41.75
C GLU A 83 3.39 20.28 -43.24
N LYS A 84 2.90 19.10 -43.65
CA LYS A 84 2.50 18.83 -45.04
C LYS A 84 1.37 19.77 -45.46
N ASN A 85 0.36 19.94 -44.63
CA ASN A 85 -0.78 20.82 -44.90
C ASN A 85 -0.34 22.30 -44.95
N LYS A 86 0.56 22.73 -44.06
CA LYS A 86 1.15 24.08 -44.09
C LYS A 86 1.94 24.34 -45.37
N ARG A 87 2.78 23.39 -45.81
CA ARG A 87 3.54 23.51 -47.09
C ARG A 87 2.61 23.59 -48.31
N LEU A 88 1.52 22.83 -48.32
CA LEU A 88 0.50 22.91 -49.37
C LEU A 88 -0.21 24.28 -49.38
N GLU A 89 -0.51 24.84 -48.21
CA GLU A 89 -1.15 26.15 -48.09
C GLU A 89 -0.19 27.31 -48.45
N GLU A 90 1.08 27.20 -48.07
CA GLU A 90 2.14 28.12 -48.51
C GLU A 90 2.31 28.08 -50.05
N GLU A 91 2.24 26.90 -50.67
CA GLU A 91 2.29 26.77 -52.14
C GLU A 91 1.05 27.36 -52.83
N LYS A 92 -0.17 27.10 -52.32
CA LYS A 92 -1.39 27.77 -52.81
C LYS A 92 -1.27 29.28 -52.68
N SER A 93 -0.89 29.79 -51.51
CA SER A 93 -0.77 31.22 -51.25
C SER A 93 0.29 31.86 -52.16
N ARG A 94 1.41 31.19 -52.41
CA ARG A 94 2.42 31.62 -53.40
C ARG A 94 1.88 31.63 -54.83
N LEU A 95 1.06 30.65 -55.22
CA LEU A 95 0.40 30.62 -56.53
C LEU A 95 -0.65 31.74 -56.67
N GLU A 96 -1.40 32.04 -55.61
CA GLU A 96 -2.36 33.14 -55.57
C GLU A 96 -1.68 34.50 -55.55
N GLN A 97 -0.62 34.69 -54.76
CA GLN A 97 0.23 35.88 -54.81
C GLN A 97 0.87 36.05 -56.19
N ASN A 98 1.28 34.97 -56.88
CA ASN A 98 1.78 35.07 -58.26
C ASN A 98 0.68 35.45 -59.27
N LYS A 99 -0.55 34.96 -59.11
CA LYS A 99 -1.71 35.43 -59.89
C LYS A 99 -2.01 36.91 -59.58
N LEU A 100 -2.07 37.28 -58.31
CA LEU A 100 -2.36 38.63 -57.85
C LEU A 100 -1.26 39.60 -58.30
N ASN A 101 0.02 39.25 -58.17
CA ASN A 101 1.14 40.07 -58.65
C ASN A 101 1.15 40.19 -60.18
N LYS A 102 0.70 39.16 -60.92
CA LYS A 102 0.52 39.25 -62.37
C LYS A 102 -0.66 40.16 -62.74
N GLU A 103 -1.73 40.16 -61.96
CA GLU A 103 -2.88 41.05 -62.16
C GLU A 103 -2.57 42.48 -61.71
N LEU A 104 -1.95 42.68 -60.55
CA LEU A 104 -1.34 43.93 -60.08
C LEU A 104 -0.22 44.41 -61.01
N SER A 105 0.42 43.57 -61.81
CA SER A 105 1.33 44.02 -62.88
C SER A 105 0.58 44.50 -64.12
N LYS A 106 -0.63 44.00 -64.39
CA LYS A 106 -1.54 44.59 -65.41
C LYS A 106 -2.16 45.88 -64.90
N GLN A 107 -2.76 45.84 -63.71
CA GLN A 107 -3.30 47.01 -63.02
C GLN A 107 -2.21 48.05 -62.81
N SER A 108 -0.99 47.75 -62.36
CA SER A 108 0.09 48.75 -62.25
C SER A 108 0.53 49.32 -63.60
N ARG A 109 0.36 48.62 -64.74
CA ARG A 109 0.52 49.23 -66.08
C ARG A 109 -0.65 50.16 -66.47
N LEU A 110 -1.82 49.99 -65.85
CA LEU A 110 -2.97 50.90 -65.95
C LEU A 110 -2.90 52.03 -64.92
N THR A 111 -2.46 51.77 -63.68
CA THR A 111 -2.41 52.72 -62.58
C THR A 111 -1.10 53.48 -62.51
N THR A 112 0.04 53.04 -63.05
CA THR A 112 1.16 54.00 -63.28
C THR A 112 0.76 55.07 -64.29
N ARG A 113 -0.17 54.76 -65.18
CA ARG A 113 -0.87 55.68 -66.10
C ARG A 113 -1.97 56.51 -65.40
N GLU A 114 -2.32 56.25 -64.14
CA GLU A 114 -3.29 57.02 -63.31
C GLU A 114 -2.68 57.64 -62.03
N GLU A 115 -1.55 57.13 -61.52
CA GLU A 115 -0.86 57.56 -60.29
C GLU A 115 0.24 58.58 -60.61
N MET A 116 0.65 58.67 -61.87
CA MET A 116 1.17 59.90 -62.47
C MET A 116 0.22 61.10 -62.27
N ILE A 117 -1.07 60.84 -61.98
CA ILE A 117 -2.12 61.84 -61.67
C ILE A 117 -2.38 61.94 -60.14
N LYS A 118 -1.77 61.11 -59.28
CA LYS A 118 -2.23 60.93 -57.87
C LYS A 118 -1.15 60.99 -56.76
N LYS A 119 0.16 61.07 -57.06
CA LYS A 119 1.21 61.22 -56.04
C LYS A 119 1.18 62.59 -55.34
N LEU A 120 0.29 62.79 -54.36
CA LEU A 120 0.09 64.10 -53.72
C LEU A 120 -0.20 64.08 -52.20
N LYS A 121 -0.35 62.92 -51.53
CA LYS A 121 -0.73 62.83 -50.10
C LYS A 121 -0.16 61.61 -49.37
N ASP A 122 0.94 61.85 -48.65
CA ASP A 122 1.26 61.58 -47.22
C ASP A 122 0.73 60.30 -46.53
N GLU A 123 1.47 59.55 -45.68
CA GLU A 123 2.22 59.89 -44.43
C GLU A 123 1.30 60.31 -43.23
N VAL A 124 1.50 59.93 -41.95
CA VAL A 124 2.59 59.21 -41.23
C VAL A 124 2.13 58.68 -39.83
N MET A 125 2.93 57.81 -39.14
CA MET A 125 2.96 57.51 -37.67
C MET A 125 1.76 56.78 -36.98
N ALA A 126 1.86 56.17 -35.78
CA ALA A 126 2.97 55.48 -35.07
C ALA A 126 2.52 54.67 -33.80
N ILE A 127 3.27 53.61 -33.46
CA ILE A 127 3.83 53.15 -32.14
C ILE A 127 3.03 53.51 -30.83
N LYS A 128 2.58 52.64 -29.88
CA LYS A 128 3.03 51.34 -29.25
C LYS A 128 3.77 51.54 -27.88
N LEU A 129 3.79 50.49 -27.01
CA LEU A 129 4.32 50.34 -25.59
C LEU A 129 3.26 50.54 -24.48
N ALA A 130 3.33 49.98 -23.24
CA ALA A 130 4.04 48.82 -22.60
C ALA A 130 3.29 48.47 -21.26
N LYS A 131 3.24 47.24 -20.68
CA LYS A 131 4.24 46.48 -19.86
C LYS A 131 4.93 47.29 -18.74
N LYS A 132 5.21 46.82 -17.50
CA LYS A 132 5.06 45.55 -16.71
C LYS A 132 5.11 45.98 -15.18
N GLU A 133 5.40 45.30 -14.05
CA GLU A 133 5.87 43.97 -13.58
C GLU A 133 5.71 43.79 -12.03
N ASN A 134 5.46 42.54 -11.55
CA ASN A 134 5.67 41.93 -10.20
C ASN A 134 5.13 42.59 -8.89
N GLN A 135 4.76 41.89 -7.80
CA GLN A 135 5.05 40.56 -7.17
C GLN A 135 6.14 40.58 -6.06
N SER A 136 5.72 40.21 -4.84
CA SER A 136 6.48 39.63 -3.70
C SER A 136 5.43 38.87 -2.85
N LEU A 137 5.61 37.64 -2.32
CA LEU A 137 6.61 37.09 -1.38
C LEU A 137 6.68 37.83 -0.02
N ILE A 138 6.79 37.17 1.15
CA ILE A 138 6.41 35.80 1.59
C ILE A 138 6.36 35.81 3.16
N GLU A 139 6.61 34.69 3.87
CA GLU A 139 6.92 34.60 5.34
C GLU A 139 5.70 34.55 6.32
N GLN A 140 5.73 33.83 7.47
CA GLN A 140 6.70 32.87 8.04
C GLN A 140 6.06 31.90 9.11
N ASN A 141 6.64 30.70 9.29
CA ASN A 141 7.06 29.98 10.54
C ASN A 141 6.37 30.23 11.92
N LYS A 142 6.31 29.30 12.93
CA LYS A 142 6.74 27.88 13.14
C LYS A 142 6.29 27.32 14.53
N ASN A 143 6.22 25.97 14.68
CA ASN A 143 6.60 25.08 15.84
C ASN A 143 6.12 25.38 17.30
N MET A 144 6.18 24.53 18.36
CA MET A 144 6.53 23.10 18.68
C MET A 144 5.83 22.75 20.05
N GLU A 145 5.44 21.53 20.45
CA GLU A 145 6.19 20.32 20.90
C GLU A 145 6.84 20.39 22.32
N LEU A 146 6.98 19.31 23.13
CA LEU A 146 5.98 18.53 23.91
C LEU A 146 6.70 17.33 24.64
N LEU A 147 6.70 17.21 25.99
CA LEU A 147 7.03 15.93 26.70
C LEU A 147 6.63 15.82 28.22
N GLU A 148 7.21 14.87 28.99
CA GLU A 148 6.55 14.09 30.08
C GLU A 148 7.30 13.92 31.45
N LYS A 149 6.52 13.61 32.53
CA LYS A 149 6.81 12.71 33.71
C LYS A 149 8.01 13.07 34.66
N ALA A 150 8.31 12.45 35.83
CA ALA A 150 7.81 11.24 36.54
C ALA A 150 8.05 11.25 38.10
N THR A 151 7.17 10.59 38.90
CA THR A 151 7.43 9.71 40.10
C THR A 151 8.32 10.18 41.32
N VAL A 152 8.49 9.53 42.50
CA VAL A 152 8.11 8.20 43.10
C VAL A 152 8.11 8.15 44.68
N THR A 153 7.37 7.17 45.25
CA THR A 153 7.37 6.41 46.56
C THR A 153 8.27 6.72 47.80
N GLN A 154 7.78 6.43 49.04
CA GLN A 154 8.59 5.88 50.18
C GLN A 154 7.80 5.20 51.37
N ASN A 155 7.82 3.84 51.49
CA ASN A 155 8.18 2.96 52.65
C ASN A 155 7.65 3.11 54.14
N VAL A 156 7.65 2.15 55.12
CA VAL A 156 7.86 0.65 55.26
C VAL A 156 7.63 0.12 56.72
N LYS A 157 7.33 -1.21 56.92
CA LYS A 157 7.37 -2.03 58.20
C LYS A 157 6.30 -1.70 59.29
N ASN A 158 5.97 -2.51 60.33
CA ASN A 158 6.50 -3.72 61.02
C ASN A 158 5.33 -4.40 61.86
N MET A 159 5.34 -5.56 62.55
CA MET A 159 6.25 -6.74 62.69
C MET A 159 5.54 -8.00 63.32
N HIS A 160 5.47 -9.14 62.61
CA HIS A 160 5.88 -10.52 63.01
C HIS A 160 5.51 -11.13 64.42
N ARG A 161 4.69 -12.21 64.46
CA ARG A 161 4.63 -13.21 65.58
C ARG A 161 4.02 -14.55 65.14
N GLU A 162 4.83 -15.55 64.80
CA GLU A 162 4.38 -16.84 64.23
C GLU A 162 5.38 -17.97 64.54
N ALA A 163 5.00 -19.00 65.32
CA ALA A 163 5.97 -20.01 65.78
C ALA A 163 5.45 -21.44 66.10
N GLU A 164 4.23 -21.63 66.61
CA GLU A 164 3.88 -22.91 67.31
C GLU A 164 3.17 -24.00 66.49
N GLU A 165 2.55 -23.70 65.34
CA GLU A 165 1.76 -24.71 64.57
C GLU A 165 2.61 -25.74 63.79
N LYS A 166 3.93 -25.74 63.98
CA LYS A 166 4.90 -26.18 62.95
C LYS A 166 5.21 -27.68 62.89
N LYS A 167 4.55 -28.54 63.68
CA LYS A 167 4.96 -29.96 63.84
C LYS A 167 3.92 -31.04 63.48
N ARG A 168 2.63 -30.72 63.30
CA ARG A 168 1.64 -31.68 62.75
C ARG A 168 1.35 -31.46 61.27
N ARG A 169 1.48 -30.22 60.77
CA ARG A 169 1.29 -29.90 59.35
C ARG A 169 2.26 -30.68 58.45
N LEU A 170 3.55 -30.75 58.81
CA LEU A 170 4.67 -31.17 57.96
C LEU A 170 4.49 -32.41 57.04
N GLU A 171 3.68 -33.41 57.40
CA GLU A 171 3.51 -34.63 56.58
C GLU A 171 2.32 -34.55 55.62
N GLU A 172 1.16 -34.05 56.08
CA GLU A 172 0.04 -33.66 55.21
C GLU A 172 0.48 -32.52 54.27
N GLU A 173 1.22 -31.55 54.80
CA GLU A 173 1.87 -30.45 54.09
C GLU A 173 2.89 -30.97 53.06
N ARG A 174 3.56 -32.11 53.29
CA ARG A 174 4.46 -32.72 52.30
C ARG A 174 3.69 -33.37 51.15
N LYS A 175 2.59 -34.07 51.44
CA LYS A 175 1.71 -34.65 50.40
C LYS A 175 1.01 -33.54 49.61
N ALA A 176 0.46 -32.54 50.30
CA ALA A 176 -0.14 -31.35 49.71
C ALA A 176 0.87 -30.52 48.92
N LYS A 177 2.14 -30.42 49.34
CA LYS A 177 3.20 -29.79 48.54
C LYS A 177 3.45 -30.54 47.24
N VAL A 178 3.52 -31.87 47.24
CA VAL A 178 3.72 -32.65 45.99
C VAL A 178 2.54 -32.45 45.04
N ARG A 179 1.30 -32.49 45.54
CA ARG A 179 0.10 -32.22 44.73
C ARG A 179 0.06 -30.77 44.23
N ALA A 180 0.20 -29.79 45.11
CA ALA A 180 0.23 -28.36 44.73
C ALA A 180 1.40 -28.02 43.79
N GLU A 181 2.54 -28.72 43.88
CA GLU A 181 3.62 -28.60 42.91
C GLU A 181 3.29 -29.22 41.54
N LEU A 182 2.54 -30.32 41.49
CA LEU A 182 2.06 -30.93 40.24
C LEU A 182 0.94 -30.09 39.62
N GLU A 183 -0.04 -29.69 40.42
CA GLU A 183 -1.13 -28.79 40.06
C GLU A 183 -0.60 -27.45 39.53
N LYS A 184 0.33 -26.80 40.24
CA LYS A 184 1.02 -25.59 39.74
C LYS A 184 1.80 -25.83 38.45
N LYS A 185 2.43 -27.01 38.26
CA LYS A 185 3.10 -27.36 36.98
C LYS A 185 2.08 -27.57 35.86
N ILE A 186 0.89 -28.09 36.16
CA ILE A 186 -0.24 -28.21 35.22
C ILE A 186 -0.80 -26.82 34.89
N GLU A 187 -1.00 -25.94 35.87
CA GLU A 187 -1.39 -24.54 35.65
C GLU A 187 -0.35 -23.79 34.80
N GLU A 188 0.94 -23.95 35.08
CA GLU A 188 2.01 -23.33 34.30
C GLU A 188 2.06 -23.84 32.85
N GLU A 189 1.90 -25.15 32.60
CA GLU A 189 1.83 -25.67 31.22
C GLU A 189 0.50 -25.26 30.53
N ASN A 190 -0.62 -25.18 31.25
CA ASN A 190 -1.90 -24.71 30.73
C ASN A 190 -1.90 -23.22 30.40
N ALA A 191 -1.24 -22.38 31.21
CA ALA A 191 -1.05 -20.96 30.92
C ALA A 191 -0.20 -20.75 29.66
N LYS A 192 0.89 -21.53 29.50
CA LYS A 192 1.70 -21.54 28.27
C LYS A 192 0.89 -22.04 27.06
N LYS A 193 0.07 -23.08 27.24
CA LYS A 193 -0.85 -23.60 26.20
C LYS A 193 -1.84 -22.51 25.76
N GLN A 194 -2.52 -21.85 26.70
CA GLN A 194 -3.46 -20.76 26.39
C GLN A 194 -2.77 -19.58 25.71
N GLN A 195 -1.55 -19.23 26.13
CA GLN A 195 -0.75 -18.21 25.43
C GLN A 195 -0.46 -18.62 23.98
N LYS A 196 -0.09 -19.89 23.75
CA LYS A 196 0.13 -20.42 22.40
C LYS A 196 -1.13 -20.47 21.55
N GLU A 197 -2.28 -20.83 22.12
CA GLU A 197 -3.56 -20.81 21.42
C GLU A 197 -3.99 -19.38 21.05
N ASN A 198 -3.73 -18.39 21.92
CA ASN A 198 -3.93 -16.97 21.61
C ASN A 198 -2.97 -16.47 20.51
N ASP A 199 -1.70 -16.92 20.52
CA ASP A 199 -0.73 -16.61 19.46
C ASP A 199 -1.13 -17.24 18.12
N ILE A 200 -1.62 -18.49 18.13
CA ILE A 200 -2.13 -19.20 16.94
C ILE A 200 -3.33 -18.44 16.37
N ALA A 201 -4.36 -18.14 17.17
CA ALA A 201 -5.55 -17.42 16.68
C ALA A 201 -5.22 -16.05 16.05
N ARG A 202 -4.21 -15.35 16.59
CA ARG A 202 -3.68 -14.12 15.99
C ARG A 202 -2.96 -14.36 14.66
N MET A 203 -2.20 -15.44 14.54
CA MET A 203 -1.55 -15.83 13.28
C MET A 203 -2.56 -16.34 12.24
N GLU A 204 -3.64 -17.03 12.65
CA GLU A 204 -4.73 -17.45 11.75
C GLU A 204 -5.43 -16.23 11.14
N GLN A 205 -5.69 -15.19 11.95
CA GLN A 205 -6.19 -13.90 11.47
C GLN A 205 -5.22 -13.24 10.47
N GLU A 206 -3.91 -13.22 10.76
CA GLU A 206 -2.91 -12.68 9.82
C GLU A 206 -2.86 -13.50 8.51
N GLU A 207 -3.01 -14.83 8.59
CA GLU A 207 -3.07 -15.71 7.42
C GLU A 207 -4.29 -15.42 6.53
N LEU A 208 -5.48 -15.26 7.14
CA LEU A 208 -6.71 -14.92 6.44
C LEU A 208 -6.61 -13.55 5.75
N GLU A 209 -6.02 -12.55 6.42
CA GLU A 209 -5.77 -11.22 5.85
C GLU A 209 -4.75 -11.26 4.69
N LEU A 210 -3.72 -12.10 4.77
CA LEU A 210 -2.77 -12.35 3.68
C LEU A 210 -3.45 -13.03 2.49
N ILE A 211 -4.29 -14.03 2.73
CA ILE A 211 -5.07 -14.72 1.68
C ILE A 211 -6.01 -13.72 0.99
N GLN A 212 -6.68 -12.84 1.73
CA GLN A 212 -7.54 -11.80 1.13
C GLN A 212 -6.73 -10.78 0.31
N ARG A 213 -5.56 -10.34 0.80
CA ARG A 213 -4.67 -9.44 0.05
C ARG A 213 -4.07 -10.11 -1.20
N LEU A 214 -3.80 -11.41 -1.16
CA LEU A 214 -3.39 -12.20 -2.32
C LEU A 214 -4.51 -12.32 -3.35
N GLN A 215 -5.75 -12.60 -2.95
CA GLN A 215 -6.90 -12.59 -3.86
C GLN A 215 -7.09 -11.22 -4.53
N ASN A 216 -7.02 -10.13 -3.76
CA ASN A 216 -7.09 -8.77 -4.29
C ASN A 216 -5.92 -8.48 -5.26
N SER A 217 -4.71 -8.98 -4.95
CA SER A 217 -3.54 -8.89 -5.82
C SER A 217 -3.73 -9.66 -7.13
N GLN A 218 -4.33 -10.86 -7.10
CA GLN A 218 -4.66 -11.59 -8.33
C GLN A 218 -5.68 -10.85 -9.20
N MET A 219 -6.65 -10.13 -8.61
CA MET A 219 -7.56 -9.25 -9.37
C MET A 219 -6.80 -8.07 -10.00
N MET A 220 -5.93 -7.40 -9.24
CA MET A 220 -5.06 -6.34 -9.78
C MET A 220 -4.11 -6.85 -10.88
N GLN A 221 -3.65 -8.10 -10.80
CA GLN A 221 -2.79 -8.71 -11.81
C GLN A 221 -3.55 -8.98 -13.12
N ARG A 222 -4.82 -9.40 -13.06
CA ARG A 222 -5.68 -9.51 -14.25
C ARG A 222 -5.88 -8.14 -14.90
N SER A 223 -6.28 -7.14 -14.11
CA SER A 223 -6.40 -5.74 -14.57
C SER A 223 -5.09 -5.21 -15.18
N ALA A 224 -3.93 -5.51 -14.61
CA ALA A 224 -2.65 -5.10 -15.18
C ALA A 224 -2.32 -5.82 -16.51
N TYR A 225 -2.70 -7.09 -16.67
CA TYR A 225 -2.57 -7.78 -17.95
C TYR A 225 -3.58 -7.27 -18.99
N GLU A 226 -4.80 -6.92 -18.61
CA GLU A 226 -5.80 -6.27 -19.45
C GLU A 226 -5.32 -4.87 -19.91
N GLU A 227 -4.76 -4.05 -19.01
CA GLU A 227 -4.07 -2.79 -19.32
C GLU A 227 -2.95 -2.99 -20.36
N LEU A 228 -2.15 -4.05 -20.22
CA LEU A 228 -1.05 -4.39 -21.13
C LEU A 228 -1.56 -4.91 -22.49
N GLU A 229 -2.61 -5.73 -22.52
CA GLU A 229 -3.23 -6.24 -23.74
C GLU A 229 -3.89 -5.11 -24.55
N LEU A 230 -4.57 -4.17 -23.86
CA LEU A 230 -5.07 -2.93 -24.47
C LEU A 230 -3.94 -2.06 -25.01
N ALA A 231 -2.84 -1.90 -24.25
CA ALA A 231 -1.66 -1.17 -24.71
C ALA A 231 -1.04 -1.82 -25.97
N MET A 232 -0.93 -3.15 -26.01
CA MET A 232 -0.38 -3.89 -27.15
C MET A 232 -1.29 -3.86 -28.38
N SER A 233 -2.56 -4.27 -28.23
CA SER A 233 -3.56 -4.32 -29.31
C SER A 233 -3.83 -2.95 -29.94
N GLY A 234 -3.70 -1.85 -29.18
CA GLY A 234 -3.84 -0.49 -29.68
C GLY A 234 -5.28 -0.01 -29.87
N SER A 235 -6.25 -0.71 -29.28
CA SER A 235 -7.68 -0.35 -29.34
C SER A 235 -8.07 0.85 -28.43
N LEU A 236 -7.09 1.60 -27.92
CA LEU A 236 -7.30 2.63 -26.90
C LEU A 236 -7.28 4.04 -27.49
N THR A 237 -8.44 4.70 -27.47
CA THR A 237 -8.52 6.15 -27.61
C THR A 237 -8.00 6.84 -26.35
N THR A 238 -7.53 8.08 -26.48
CA THR A 238 -6.88 8.84 -25.39
C THR A 238 -7.80 9.19 -24.21
N ALA A 239 -9.10 8.89 -24.29
CA ALA A 239 -10.09 9.22 -23.25
C ALA A 239 -10.03 8.33 -22.00
N ASN A 240 -9.48 7.11 -22.10
CA ASN A 240 -9.57 6.10 -21.02
C ASN A 240 -8.52 6.28 -19.89
N PHE A 241 -7.67 7.30 -19.93
CA PHE A 241 -6.60 7.52 -18.94
C PHE A 241 -7.04 8.38 -17.73
N SER A 242 -8.28 8.20 -17.24
CA SER A 242 -8.72 8.79 -15.97
C SER A 242 -8.20 7.95 -14.80
N GLY A 243 -6.98 8.25 -14.34
CA GLY A 243 -6.23 7.47 -13.36
C GLY A 243 -6.82 7.42 -11.94
N SER A 244 -7.88 6.64 -11.74
CA SER A 244 -8.31 6.18 -10.41
C SER A 244 -7.44 4.99 -9.99
N GLU A 245 -6.28 5.26 -9.39
CA GLU A 245 -5.46 4.21 -8.77
C GLU A 245 -6.28 3.45 -7.71
N PRO A 246 -6.38 2.11 -7.78
CA PRO A 246 -6.93 1.34 -6.68
C PRO A 246 -5.99 1.47 -5.47
N THR A 247 -6.40 2.26 -4.47
CA THR A 247 -5.56 2.59 -3.31
C THR A 247 -5.18 1.31 -2.55
N ILE A 248 -3.89 0.99 -2.57
CA ILE A 248 -3.34 -0.33 -2.18
C ILE A 248 -3.61 -0.67 -0.69
N TYR A 249 -3.87 0.34 0.15
CA TYR A 249 -4.26 0.16 1.54
C TYR A 249 -5.46 1.06 1.89
N PRO A 250 -6.43 0.58 2.69
CA PRO A 250 -7.33 1.48 3.40
C PRO A 250 -6.50 2.32 4.38
N LYS A 251 -6.73 3.63 4.42
CA LYS A 251 -6.11 4.49 5.43
C LYS A 251 -6.73 4.16 6.79
N SER A 252 -5.96 3.52 7.66
CA SER A 252 -6.29 3.41 9.09
C SER A 252 -6.45 4.80 9.69
N GLN A 253 -7.62 5.04 10.30
CA GLN A 253 -7.86 6.18 11.19
C GLN A 253 -7.47 5.80 12.63
#